data_AF-A0A5N5L1J5-F1
#
_entry.id   AF-A0A5N5L1J5-F1
#
_cell.length_a   1.000
_cell.length_b   1.000
_cell.length_c   1.000
_cell.angle_alpha   90.00
_cell.angle_beta   90.00
_cell.angle_gamma   90.00
#
_symmetry.space_group_name_H-M   'P 1'
#
loop_
_entity.id
_entity.type
_entity.pdbx_description
1 polymer ?
#
loop_
_entity_poly.entity_id
_entity_poly.type
_entity_poly.pdbx_seq_one_letter_code
_entity_poly.pdbx_strand_id
1 'polypeptide(L)'
;MPSEPSKAGIVTDESSGERHIPESVRPDGSTRKAIKIRPGYRPPEDVEVYKNRTADAFRNRGSKGGGIPGAEGLKDDSSSSKPSDPAASAAAAKNAKRREARKRAKAGAGAGAGEEEDGEKVTDTKNDEKKVEETVVDPEVEREKKARNLKKKLKQAKDLKNKKDAGEGLLPEQIAKVIKINELIRELDALGFDAEGEPKTEGSKPAEGKEEEAS
;
A
#
# COMPACT_ATOMS: atom_id res chain seq x y z
N MET A 1 24.80 -9.33 34.42
CA MET A 1 23.63 -10.20 34.10
C MET A 1 23.65 -10.42 32.60
N PRO A 2 23.26 -11.59 32.06
CA PRO A 2 23.13 -11.71 30.61
C PRO A 2 22.09 -10.69 30.13
N SER A 3 22.45 -9.86 29.15
CA SER A 3 21.52 -8.92 28.54
C SER A 3 20.35 -9.69 27.92
N GLU A 4 19.15 -9.14 27.97
CA GLU A 4 17.99 -9.73 27.28
C GLU A 4 18.32 -10.00 25.80
N PRO A 5 18.05 -11.21 25.28
CA PRO A 5 18.37 -11.53 23.90
C PRO A 5 17.49 -10.69 22.96
N SER A 6 18.06 -10.27 21.83
CA SER A 6 17.29 -9.64 20.75
C SER A 6 16.28 -10.62 20.16
N LYS A 7 15.41 -10.14 19.26
CA LYS A 7 14.41 -10.99 18.59
C LYS A 7 15.04 -12.17 17.86
N ALA A 8 16.24 -11.97 17.30
CA ALA A 8 17.05 -13.00 16.66
C ALA A 8 17.87 -13.88 17.64
N GLY A 9 17.66 -13.76 18.95
CA GLY A 9 18.38 -14.53 19.97
C GLY A 9 19.82 -14.05 20.21
N ILE A 10 20.15 -12.80 19.87
CA ILE A 10 21.51 -12.25 20.00
C ILE A 10 21.67 -11.57 21.36
N VAL A 11 22.72 -11.94 22.09
CA VAL A 11 23.10 -11.32 23.37
C VAL A 11 24.26 -10.36 23.13
N THR A 12 24.22 -9.20 23.79
CA THR A 12 25.31 -8.21 23.73
C THR A 12 26.04 -8.25 25.08
N ASP A 13 27.32 -8.57 25.05
CA ASP A 13 28.13 -8.54 26.27
C ASP A 13 28.41 -7.09 26.66
N GLU A 14 27.92 -6.66 27.81
CA GLU A 14 28.06 -5.29 28.32
C GLU A 14 29.51 -4.91 28.60
N SER A 15 30.38 -5.90 28.84
CA SER A 15 31.79 -5.66 29.18
C SER A 15 32.66 -5.43 27.94
N SER A 16 32.44 -6.21 26.88
CA SER A 16 33.26 -6.19 25.66
C SER A 16 32.58 -5.48 24.48
N GLY A 17 31.26 -5.27 24.56
CA GLY A 17 30.44 -4.83 23.43
C GLY A 17 30.31 -5.88 22.32
N GLU A 18 30.85 -7.09 22.51
CA GLU A 18 30.76 -8.16 21.53
C GLU A 18 29.35 -8.76 21.48
N ARG A 19 28.86 -8.97 20.26
CA ARG A 19 27.56 -9.60 20.01
C ARG A 19 27.75 -11.08 19.70
N HIS A 20 26.98 -11.94 20.37
CA HIS A 20 27.08 -13.38 20.18
C HIS A 20 25.72 -14.06 20.36
N ILE A 21 25.59 -15.24 19.74
CA ILE A 21 24.50 -16.18 20.01
C ILE A 21 24.98 -17.09 21.14
N PRO A 22 24.24 -17.21 22.26
CA PRO A 22 24.64 -18.02 23.40
C PRO A 22 24.69 -19.51 23.06
N GLU A 23 25.37 -20.29 23.89
CA GLU A 23 25.36 -21.74 23.78
C GLU A 23 23.94 -22.31 23.98
N SER A 24 23.64 -23.43 23.33
CA SER A 24 22.34 -24.08 23.43
C SER A 24 22.46 -25.60 23.50
N VAL A 25 21.50 -26.24 24.16
CA VAL A 25 21.48 -27.70 24.33
C VAL A 25 20.73 -28.32 23.17
N ARG A 26 21.32 -29.33 22.52
CA ARG A 26 20.66 -30.15 21.50
C ARG A 26 19.65 -31.10 22.15
N PRO A 27 18.69 -31.64 21.39
CA PRO A 27 17.75 -32.63 21.92
C PRO A 27 18.41 -33.91 22.48
N ASP A 28 19.63 -34.24 22.02
CA ASP A 28 20.45 -35.35 22.51
C ASP A 28 21.24 -35.01 23.81
N GLY A 29 21.10 -33.80 24.34
CA GLY A 29 21.80 -33.30 25.52
C GLY A 29 23.18 -32.71 25.26
N SER A 30 23.73 -32.82 24.05
CA SER A 30 25.03 -32.21 23.71
C SER A 30 24.92 -30.68 23.56
N THR A 31 25.97 -29.93 23.88
CA THR A 31 25.95 -28.46 23.76
C THR A 31 26.44 -27.96 22.39
N ARG A 32 25.82 -26.90 21.89
CA ARG A 32 26.28 -26.10 20.76
C ARG A 32 27.09 -24.94 21.30
N LYS A 33 28.29 -24.74 20.76
CA LYS A 33 29.14 -23.61 21.12
C LYS A 33 28.48 -22.27 20.76
N ALA A 34 28.80 -21.24 21.54
CA ALA A 34 28.42 -19.87 21.23
C ALA A 34 29.00 -19.41 19.88
N ILE A 35 28.25 -18.56 19.17
CA ILE A 35 28.61 -18.07 17.83
C ILE A 35 28.85 -16.57 17.89
N LYS A 36 30.05 -16.12 17.54
CA LYS A 36 30.38 -14.69 17.45
C LYS A 36 29.78 -14.06 16.21
N ILE A 37 29.28 -12.84 16.34
CA ILE A 37 28.66 -12.07 15.26
C ILE A 37 29.61 -10.98 14.81
N ARG A 38 29.64 -10.72 13.50
CA ARG A 38 30.44 -9.63 12.92
C ARG A 38 29.98 -8.28 13.47
N PRO A 39 30.90 -7.37 13.87
CA PRO A 39 30.52 -6.03 14.30
C PRO A 39 29.70 -5.32 13.21
N GLY A 40 28.60 -4.66 13.61
CA GLY A 40 27.69 -3.95 12.71
C GLY A 40 26.64 -4.81 11.98
N TYR A 41 26.74 -6.14 11.96
CA TYR A 41 25.72 -6.99 11.33
C TYR A 41 24.44 -7.03 12.19
N ARG A 42 23.30 -6.58 11.65
CA ARG A 42 21.98 -6.82 12.25
C ARG A 42 21.15 -7.76 11.38
N PRO A 43 20.61 -8.85 11.95
CA PRO A 43 19.67 -9.70 11.22
C PRO A 43 18.38 -8.92 10.93
N PRO A 44 17.64 -9.28 9.87
CA PRO A 44 16.43 -8.57 9.45
C PRO A 44 15.32 -8.56 10.51
N GLU A 45 15.30 -9.54 11.41
CA GLU A 45 14.36 -9.57 12.53
C GLU A 45 14.59 -8.45 13.55
N ASP A 46 15.86 -8.04 13.72
CA ASP A 46 16.28 -6.96 14.61
C ASP A 46 16.30 -5.60 13.90
N VAL A 47 15.96 -5.53 12.61
CA VAL A 47 15.82 -4.28 11.86
C VAL A 47 14.40 -3.76 12.05
N GLU A 48 14.27 -2.61 12.73
CA GLU A 48 12.99 -1.95 12.93
C GLU A 48 12.49 -1.37 11.60
N VAL A 49 11.49 -2.04 11.02
CA VAL A 49 10.77 -1.49 9.87
C VAL A 49 9.92 -0.32 10.36
N TYR A 50 10.01 0.82 9.69
CA TYR A 50 9.20 1.98 10.01
C TYR A 50 7.71 1.62 9.98
N LYS A 51 7.02 1.94 11.06
CA LYS A 51 5.58 1.82 11.15
C LYS A 51 4.96 3.12 11.66
N ASN A 52 3.90 3.56 10.99
CA ASN A 52 3.18 4.75 11.41
C ASN A 52 2.43 4.43 12.71
N ARG A 53 2.73 5.19 13.77
CA ARG A 53 2.15 5.02 15.12
C ARG A 53 0.61 4.97 15.11
N THR A 54 -0.05 5.82 14.31
CA THR A 54 -1.52 5.85 14.25
C THR A 54 -2.08 4.65 13.49
N ALA A 55 -1.40 4.23 12.41
CA ALA A 55 -1.79 3.07 11.62
C ALA A 55 -1.59 1.76 12.41
N ASP A 56 -0.51 1.64 13.17
CA ASP A 56 -0.26 0.50 14.06
C ASP A 56 -1.27 0.41 15.18
N ALA A 57 -1.61 1.53 15.82
CA ALA A 57 -2.65 1.56 16.83
C ALA A 57 -4.02 1.18 16.27
N PHE A 58 -4.33 1.54 15.02
CA PHE A 58 -5.57 1.11 14.36
C PHE A 58 -5.57 -0.39 14.05
N ARG A 59 -4.47 -0.93 13.49
CA ARG A 59 -4.34 -2.36 13.20
C ARG A 59 -4.37 -3.22 14.46
N ASN A 60 -3.74 -2.76 15.54
CA ASN A 60 -3.64 -3.50 16.79
C ASN A 60 -4.83 -3.28 17.73
N ARG A 61 -5.77 -2.37 17.43
CA ARG A 61 -6.94 -2.05 18.28
C ARG A 61 -7.80 -3.25 18.66
N GLY A 62 -7.81 -4.30 17.83
CA GLY A 62 -8.52 -5.55 18.09
C GLY A 62 -7.61 -6.75 18.43
N SER A 63 -6.29 -6.56 18.42
CA SER A 63 -5.32 -7.56 18.84
C SER A 63 -5.11 -7.45 20.35
N LYS A 64 -4.84 -8.60 21.02
CA LYS A 64 -4.57 -8.73 22.47
C LYS A 64 -3.36 -7.87 22.88
N GLY A 65 -3.58 -6.57 23.09
CA GLY A 65 -2.55 -5.60 23.52
C GLY A 65 -2.71 -4.18 22.98
N GLY A 66 -3.63 -3.93 22.03
CA GLY A 66 -3.90 -2.57 21.50
C GLY A 66 -5.16 -1.91 22.07
N GLY A 67 -5.76 -2.51 23.10
CA GLY A 67 -6.86 -1.94 23.87
C GLY A 67 -6.37 -0.92 24.88
N ILE A 68 -7.31 -0.14 25.42
CA ILE A 68 -7.10 0.86 26.48
C ILE A 68 -6.17 0.27 27.55
N PRO A 69 -5.08 0.97 27.96
CA PRO A 69 -4.22 0.51 29.05
C PRO A 69 -5.08 0.13 30.28
N GLY A 70 -5.02 -1.13 30.70
CA GLY A 70 -5.85 -1.68 31.79
C GLY A 70 -7.08 -2.50 31.38
N ALA A 71 -7.38 -2.63 30.08
CA ALA A 71 -8.45 -3.50 29.56
C ALA A 71 -7.99 -4.94 29.24
N GLU A 72 -6.71 -5.26 29.44
CA GLU A 72 -6.25 -6.65 29.45
C GLU A 72 -6.72 -7.29 30.76
N GLY A 73 -7.88 -7.93 30.70
CA GLY A 73 -8.37 -8.76 31.79
C GLY A 73 -7.30 -9.76 32.20
N LEU A 74 -7.05 -9.83 33.51
CA LEU A 74 -6.23 -10.84 34.16
C LEU A 74 -6.52 -12.21 33.51
N LYS A 75 -5.55 -12.76 32.78
CA LYS A 75 -5.64 -14.15 32.35
C LYS A 75 -5.24 -14.99 33.55
N ASP A 76 -6.22 -15.29 34.39
CA ASP A 76 -6.10 -16.42 35.29
C ASP A 76 -6.17 -17.71 34.48
N ASP A 77 -5.16 -18.53 34.68
CA ASP A 77 -4.99 -19.87 34.19
C ASP A 77 -6.00 -20.76 34.93
N SER A 78 -7.25 -20.83 34.47
CA SER A 78 -8.14 -21.98 34.77
C SER A 78 -9.43 -21.97 33.97
N SER A 79 -9.80 -23.18 33.60
CA SER A 79 -11.08 -23.66 33.08
C SER A 79 -12.35 -22.86 33.37
N SER A 80 -13.15 -22.72 32.31
CA SER A 80 -14.62 -22.69 32.29
C SER A 80 -15.35 -21.39 32.66
N SER A 81 -16.47 -21.20 31.95
CA SER A 81 -17.60 -20.31 32.21
C SER A 81 -17.59 -18.90 31.60
N LYS A 82 -18.52 -18.76 30.65
CA LYS A 82 -19.17 -17.54 30.15
C LYS A 82 -19.89 -16.83 31.30
N PRO A 83 -19.92 -15.49 31.35
CA PRO A 83 -21.20 -14.77 31.22
C PRO A 83 -21.03 -13.45 30.43
N SER A 84 -21.71 -13.21 29.30
CA SER A 84 -23.04 -12.57 29.20
C SER A 84 -23.15 -11.17 29.83
N ASP A 85 -22.74 -10.14 29.08
CA ASP A 85 -23.14 -8.74 29.31
C ASP A 85 -24.40 -8.41 28.48
N PRO A 86 -25.59 -8.25 29.10
CA PRO A 86 -26.84 -7.99 28.37
C PRO A 86 -26.97 -6.56 27.82
N ALA A 87 -26.13 -5.62 28.25
CA ALA A 87 -26.22 -4.21 27.87
C ALA A 87 -25.64 -3.91 26.46
N ALA A 88 -24.59 -4.64 26.05
CA ALA A 88 -23.99 -4.46 24.72
C ALA A 88 -24.87 -5.05 23.58
N SER A 89 -25.67 -6.06 23.90
CA SER A 89 -26.58 -6.74 22.95
C SER A 89 -27.76 -5.84 22.52
N ALA A 90 -28.31 -5.04 23.44
CA ALA A 90 -29.46 -4.17 23.15
C ALA A 90 -29.11 -3.00 22.20
N ALA A 91 -27.92 -2.42 22.33
CA ALA A 91 -27.45 -1.35 21.44
C ALA A 91 -27.12 -1.88 20.03
N ALA A 92 -26.51 -3.07 19.95
CA ALA A 92 -26.24 -3.75 18.69
C ALA A 92 -27.53 -4.11 17.92
N ALA A 93 -28.56 -4.60 18.63
CA ALA A 93 -29.86 -4.93 18.05
C ALA A 93 -30.60 -3.70 17.49
N LYS A 94 -30.50 -2.54 18.14
CA LYS A 94 -31.08 -1.28 17.64
C LYS A 94 -30.38 -0.80 16.37
N ASN A 95 -29.05 -0.92 16.30
CA ASN A 95 -28.27 -0.53 15.11
C ASN A 95 -28.54 -1.46 13.92
N ALA A 96 -28.68 -2.77 14.16
CA ALA A 96 -29.06 -3.76 13.16
C ALA A 96 -30.44 -3.43 12.53
N LYS A 97 -31.46 -3.13 13.35
CA LYS A 97 -32.79 -2.74 12.85
C LYS A 97 -32.77 -1.44 12.03
N ARG A 98 -31.95 -0.45 12.41
CA ARG A 98 -31.81 0.81 11.64
C ARG A 98 -31.12 0.58 10.29
N ARG A 99 -30.14 -0.33 10.23
CA ARG A 99 -29.43 -0.70 9.00
C ARG A 99 -30.32 -1.49 8.05
N GLU A 100 -31.14 -2.41 8.57
CA GLU A 100 -32.12 -3.13 7.76
C GLU A 100 -33.25 -2.22 7.26
N ALA A 101 -33.76 -1.28 8.07
CA ALA A 101 -34.74 -0.31 7.62
C ALA A 101 -34.20 0.60 6.50
N ARG A 102 -32.94 1.02 6.58
CA ARG A 102 -32.26 1.77 5.50
C ARG A 102 -32.05 0.92 4.25
N LYS A 103 -31.73 -0.37 4.40
CA LYS A 103 -31.56 -1.31 3.27
C LYS A 103 -32.90 -1.60 2.57
N ARG A 104 -34.00 -1.73 3.33
CA ARG A 104 -35.35 -1.89 2.80
C ARG A 104 -35.87 -0.60 2.13
N ALA A 105 -35.57 0.57 2.68
CA ALA A 105 -35.88 1.85 2.05
C ALA A 105 -35.09 2.06 0.74
N LYS A 106 -33.83 1.59 0.68
CA LYS A 106 -33.02 1.60 -0.55
C LYS A 106 -33.52 0.60 -1.61
N ALA A 107 -34.15 -0.50 -1.20
CA ALA A 107 -34.70 -1.52 -2.10
C ALA A 107 -36.12 -1.20 -2.61
N GLY A 108 -36.91 -0.40 -1.89
CA GLY A 108 -38.24 0.05 -2.33
C GLY A 108 -38.22 1.25 -3.29
N ALA A 109 -37.09 1.94 -3.40
CA ALA A 109 -36.84 2.96 -4.42
C ALA A 109 -36.15 2.30 -5.62
N GLY A 110 -36.96 1.75 -6.54
CA GLY A 110 -36.46 1.12 -7.75
C GLY A 110 -35.81 2.11 -8.73
N ALA A 111 -34.78 1.57 -9.40
CA ALA A 111 -34.19 1.95 -10.69
C ALA A 111 -33.26 3.19 -10.76
N GLY A 112 -31.95 2.92 -10.77
CA GLY A 112 -30.91 3.88 -11.14
C GLY A 112 -29.49 3.32 -11.02
N ALA A 113 -29.20 2.32 -11.87
CA ALA A 113 -27.90 1.82 -12.35
C ALA A 113 -26.64 1.90 -11.45
N GLY A 114 -26.04 0.74 -11.17
CA GLY A 114 -24.69 0.62 -10.61
C GLY A 114 -24.34 -0.79 -10.09
N GLU A 115 -24.61 -1.81 -10.90
CA GLU A 115 -23.98 -3.15 -10.93
C GLU A 115 -22.55 -2.98 -11.54
N GLU A 116 -21.45 -3.65 -11.18
CA GLU A 116 -21.09 -4.81 -10.34
C GLU A 116 -19.66 -4.59 -9.80
N GLU A 117 -19.30 -5.08 -8.60
CA GLU A 117 -18.46 -6.28 -8.31
C GLU A 117 -17.08 -6.27 -9.00
N ASP A 118 -15.95 -6.67 -8.43
CA ASP A 118 -15.60 -7.70 -7.44
C ASP A 118 -14.15 -7.32 -6.99
N GLY A 119 -13.67 -7.49 -5.76
CA GLY A 119 -13.39 -8.78 -5.13
C GLY A 119 -11.96 -9.25 -5.46
N GLU A 120 -11.34 -9.88 -4.47
CA GLU A 120 -10.10 -10.67 -4.54
C GLU A 120 -8.73 -9.92 -4.47
N LYS A 121 -8.09 -9.80 -3.30
CA LYS A 121 -7.37 -10.80 -2.47
C LYS A 121 -5.99 -11.18 -3.03
N VAL A 122 -4.98 -10.55 -2.41
CA VAL A 122 -3.74 -11.13 -1.88
C VAL A 122 -3.14 -12.34 -2.61
N THR A 123 -1.95 -12.16 -3.20
CA THR A 123 -0.83 -13.09 -2.98
C THR A 123 0.48 -12.31 -2.89
N ASP A 124 0.98 -12.23 -1.66
CA ASP A 124 2.38 -12.00 -1.35
C ASP A 124 3.03 -13.39 -1.44
N THR A 125 4.03 -13.54 -2.30
CA THR A 125 4.88 -14.72 -2.29
C THR A 125 6.32 -14.26 -2.44
N LYS A 126 7.00 -14.11 -1.30
CA LYS A 126 8.44 -14.39 -1.24
C LYS A 126 8.62 -15.89 -1.33
N ASN A 127 9.42 -16.38 -2.29
CA ASN A 127 10.48 -17.30 -1.92
C ASN A 127 11.63 -17.38 -2.94
N ASP A 128 12.80 -17.55 -2.34
CA ASP A 128 14.01 -18.24 -2.80
C ASP A 128 14.88 -17.68 -3.94
N GLU A 129 16.09 -17.33 -3.53
CA GLU A 129 17.30 -17.18 -4.32
C GLU A 129 17.65 -18.51 -5.02
N LYS A 130 17.61 -18.54 -6.35
CA LYS A 130 18.62 -19.25 -7.15
C LYS A 130 18.56 -18.87 -8.62
N LYS A 131 19.77 -18.61 -9.13
CA LYS A 131 20.18 -18.73 -10.54
C LYS A 131 19.86 -17.54 -11.45
N VAL A 132 20.90 -16.71 -11.62
CA VAL A 132 21.40 -16.18 -12.89
C VAL A 132 20.53 -16.49 -14.09
N GLU A 133 19.96 -15.46 -14.73
CA GLU A 133 19.90 -15.29 -16.19
C GLU A 133 19.24 -13.93 -16.53
N GLU A 134 19.94 -13.15 -17.36
CA GLU A 134 19.46 -11.92 -17.98
C GLU A 134 18.09 -12.14 -18.63
N THR A 135 17.10 -11.32 -18.27
CA THR A 135 15.99 -11.06 -19.21
C THR A 135 15.93 -9.57 -19.40
N VAL A 136 16.36 -9.18 -20.60
CA VAL A 136 16.20 -7.88 -21.23
C VAL A 136 14.81 -7.36 -20.88
N VAL A 137 14.71 -6.35 -20.01
CA VAL A 137 13.47 -5.60 -19.86
C VAL A 137 13.32 -4.85 -21.17
N ASP A 138 12.46 -5.37 -22.05
CA ASP A 138 12.28 -4.79 -23.37
C ASP A 138 12.03 -3.29 -23.24
N PRO A 139 12.81 -2.45 -23.95
CA PRO A 139 12.69 -0.99 -23.84
C PRO A 139 11.28 -0.49 -24.20
N GLU A 140 10.49 -1.32 -24.88
CA GLU A 140 9.08 -1.07 -25.21
C GLU A 140 8.17 -1.10 -23.98
N VAL A 141 8.35 -2.05 -23.06
CA VAL A 141 7.54 -2.16 -21.83
C VAL A 141 7.80 -0.96 -20.90
N GLU A 142 9.03 -0.45 -20.88
CA GLU A 142 9.34 0.77 -20.13
C GLU A 142 8.74 2.02 -20.75
N ARG A 143 8.74 2.13 -22.08
CA ARG A 143 8.10 3.24 -22.81
C ARG A 143 6.60 3.25 -22.59
N GLU A 144 5.95 2.10 -22.62
CA GLU A 144 4.51 1.99 -22.39
C GLU A 144 4.12 2.38 -20.94
N LYS A 145 4.89 1.93 -19.94
CA LYS A 145 4.68 2.34 -18.54
C LYS A 145 4.88 3.85 -18.36
N LYS A 146 5.88 4.44 -19.01
CA LYS A 146 6.11 5.89 -19.03
C LYS A 146 4.94 6.63 -19.68
N ALA A 147 4.45 6.15 -20.82
CA ALA A 147 3.29 6.73 -21.50
C ALA A 147 2.02 6.68 -20.64
N ARG A 148 1.73 5.56 -19.97
CA ARG A 148 0.59 5.44 -19.04
C ARG A 148 0.70 6.42 -17.88
N ASN A 149 1.90 6.67 -17.36
CA ASN A 149 2.13 7.65 -16.30
C ASN A 149 1.92 9.09 -16.80
N LEU A 150 2.40 9.40 -17.99
CA LEU A 150 2.22 10.72 -18.61
C LEU A 150 0.75 10.98 -18.97
N LYS A 151 0.03 10.00 -19.51
CA LYS A 151 -1.41 10.06 -19.76
C LYS A 151 -2.21 10.42 -18.50
N LYS A 152 -1.87 9.82 -17.35
CA LYS A 152 -2.50 10.15 -16.06
C LYS A 152 -2.24 11.59 -15.64
N LYS A 153 -0.99 12.08 -15.78
CA LYS A 153 -0.64 13.47 -15.47
C LYS A 153 -1.36 14.45 -16.40
N LEU A 154 -1.46 14.11 -17.68
CA LEU A 154 -2.14 14.90 -18.70
C LEU A 154 -3.64 14.99 -18.40
N LYS A 155 -4.29 13.89 -18.03
CA LYS A 155 -5.70 13.89 -17.60
C LYS A 155 -5.93 14.80 -16.39
N GLN A 156 -5.10 14.67 -15.35
CA GLN A 156 -5.19 15.53 -14.16
C GLN A 156 -5.01 17.01 -14.52
N ALA A 157 -4.06 17.33 -15.39
CA ALA A 157 -3.82 18.70 -15.82
C ALA A 157 -4.96 19.26 -16.68
N LYS A 158 -5.56 18.45 -17.58
CA LYS A 158 -6.79 18.79 -18.33
C LYS A 158 -7.97 19.05 -17.37
N ASP A 159 -8.15 18.22 -16.34
CA ASP A 159 -9.21 18.42 -15.34
C ASP A 159 -9.01 19.72 -14.54
N LEU A 160 -7.77 20.04 -14.17
CA LEU A 160 -7.43 21.31 -13.51
C LEU A 160 -7.63 22.51 -14.44
N LYS A 161 -7.36 22.37 -15.74
CA LYS A 161 -7.65 23.39 -16.75
C LYS A 161 -9.16 23.64 -16.85
N ASN A 162 -9.97 22.57 -16.94
CA ASN A 162 -11.43 22.69 -16.99
C ASN A 162 -12.00 23.39 -15.74
N LYS A 163 -11.44 23.11 -14.56
CA LYS A 163 -11.80 23.82 -13.32
C LYS A 163 -11.40 25.30 -13.35
N LYS A 164 -10.25 25.62 -13.95
CA LYS A 164 -9.79 27.00 -14.14
C LYS A 164 -10.74 27.77 -15.04
N ASP A 165 -11.13 27.15 -16.15
CA ASP A 165 -12.03 27.72 -17.14
C ASP A 165 -13.46 27.84 -16.58
N ALA A 166 -13.85 26.97 -15.63
CA ALA A 166 -15.07 27.08 -14.84
C ALA A 166 -15.02 28.18 -13.76
N GLY A 167 -13.91 28.92 -13.63
CA GLY A 167 -13.75 30.02 -12.68
C GLY A 167 -13.42 29.58 -11.25
N GLU A 168 -13.08 28.32 -11.01
CA GLU A 168 -12.62 27.85 -9.69
C GLU A 168 -11.18 28.36 -9.42
N GLY A 169 -10.95 28.93 -8.24
CA GLY A 169 -9.63 29.43 -7.85
C GLY A 169 -8.65 28.28 -7.58
N LEU A 170 -7.74 28.02 -8.52
CA LEU A 170 -6.71 27.00 -8.34
C LEU A 170 -5.50 27.52 -7.56
N LEU A 171 -4.88 26.60 -6.80
CA LEU A 171 -3.62 26.87 -6.14
C LEU A 171 -2.49 27.10 -7.17
N PRO A 172 -1.45 27.89 -6.85
CA PRO A 172 -0.32 28.11 -7.76
C PRO A 172 0.35 26.81 -8.25
N GLU A 173 0.44 25.80 -7.38
CA GLU A 173 0.96 24.47 -7.75
C GLU A 173 0.08 23.77 -8.81
N GLN A 174 -1.24 23.94 -8.72
CA GLN A 174 -2.17 23.38 -9.70
C GLN A 174 -2.11 24.13 -11.03
N ILE A 175 -1.93 25.45 -11.00
CA ILE A 175 -1.72 26.26 -12.21
C ILE A 175 -0.42 25.83 -12.90
N ALA A 176 0.64 25.53 -12.15
CA ALA A 176 1.87 24.98 -12.72
C ALA A 176 1.64 23.64 -13.44
N LYS A 177 0.75 22.77 -12.94
CA LYS A 177 0.36 21.52 -13.64
C LYS A 177 -0.38 21.81 -14.96
N VAL A 178 -1.23 22.82 -14.99
CA VAL A 178 -1.93 23.26 -16.21
C VAL A 178 -0.96 23.83 -17.25
N ILE A 179 0.06 24.59 -16.82
CA ILE A 179 1.09 25.12 -17.73
C ILE A 179 1.89 23.98 -18.39
N LYS A 180 2.19 22.92 -17.63
CA LYS A 180 2.94 21.75 -18.11
C LYS A 180 2.18 20.85 -19.09
N ILE A 181 0.92 21.14 -19.43
CA ILE A 181 0.14 20.31 -20.38
C ILE A 181 0.87 20.15 -21.71
N ASN A 182 1.41 21.24 -22.26
CA ASN A 182 2.10 21.20 -23.55
C ASN A 182 3.43 20.42 -23.49
N GLU A 183 4.11 20.44 -22.35
CA GLU A 183 5.33 19.65 -22.12
C GLU A 183 5.00 18.16 -22.03
N LEU A 184 3.94 17.80 -21.29
CA LEU A 184 3.47 16.41 -21.19
C LEU A 184 3.02 15.84 -22.53
N ILE A 185 2.40 16.65 -23.39
CA ILE A 185 2.04 16.24 -24.77
C ILE A 185 3.30 15.97 -25.58
N ARG A 186 4.31 16.86 -25.54
CA ARG A 186 5.59 16.65 -26.24
C ARG A 186 6.34 15.41 -25.75
N GLU A 187 6.31 15.13 -24.45
CA GLU A 187 6.91 13.91 -23.88
C GLU A 187 6.18 12.64 -24.36
N LEU A 188 4.84 12.66 -24.47
CA LEU A 188 4.07 11.57 -25.07
C LEU A 188 4.41 11.42 -26.57
N ASP A 189 4.47 12.52 -27.31
CA ASP A 189 4.80 12.53 -28.73
C ASP A 189 6.19 11.95 -28.99
N ALA A 190 7.18 12.28 -28.14
CA ALA A 190 8.54 11.75 -28.21
C ALA A 190 8.61 10.24 -27.91
N LEU A 191 7.65 9.72 -27.14
CA LEU A 191 7.50 8.28 -26.88
C LEU A 191 6.64 7.57 -27.94
N GLY A 192 6.15 8.29 -28.94
CA GLY A 192 5.31 7.74 -30.00
C GLY A 192 3.84 7.59 -29.63
N PHE A 193 3.36 8.34 -28.63
CA PHE A 193 1.95 8.37 -28.23
C PHE A 193 1.32 9.72 -28.58
N ASP A 194 0.03 9.76 -28.90
CA ASP A 194 -0.69 10.99 -29.24
C ASP A 194 -1.12 11.81 -28.00
N ALA A 195 -1.81 12.92 -28.23
CA ALA A 195 -2.29 13.83 -27.17
C ALA A 195 -3.34 13.20 -26.22
N GLU A 196 -3.82 12.00 -26.54
CA GLU A 196 -4.70 11.18 -25.69
C GLU A 196 -3.97 9.96 -25.10
N GLY A 197 -2.68 9.81 -25.38
CA GLY A 197 -1.83 8.73 -24.90
C GLY A 197 -2.12 7.39 -25.55
N GLU A 198 -2.65 7.38 -26.76
CA GLU A 198 -2.77 6.21 -27.63
C GLU A 198 -1.51 6.06 -28.49
N PRO A 199 -1.08 4.82 -28.81
CA PRO A 199 0.10 4.62 -29.65
C PRO A 199 -0.16 5.22 -31.04
N LYS A 200 0.75 6.06 -31.52
CA LYS A 200 0.72 6.61 -32.87
C LYS A 200 0.95 5.46 -33.86
N THR A 201 -0.15 4.86 -34.32
CA THR A 201 -0.14 4.04 -35.51
C THR A 201 0.23 4.94 -36.70
N GLU A 202 1.05 4.48 -37.63
CA GLU A 202 1.53 5.24 -38.80
C GLU A 202 0.42 5.65 -39.80
N GLY A 203 -0.84 5.78 -39.36
CA GLY A 203 -2.00 6.09 -40.20
C GLY A 203 -2.72 7.40 -39.87
N SER A 204 -2.41 8.10 -38.78
CA SER A 204 -3.11 9.34 -38.39
C SER A 204 -2.20 10.58 -38.47
N LYS A 205 -1.71 10.90 -39.67
CA LYS A 205 -1.34 12.30 -39.96
C LYS A 205 -2.62 13.14 -39.93
N PRO A 206 -2.69 14.26 -39.19
CA PRO A 206 -3.74 15.23 -39.39
C PRO A 206 -3.56 15.86 -40.78
N ALA A 207 -4.63 15.91 -41.56
CA ALA A 207 -4.67 16.63 -42.81
C ALA A 207 -4.43 18.12 -42.53
N GLU A 208 -3.21 18.56 -42.79
CA GLU A 208 -2.80 19.96 -42.80
C GLU A 208 -3.36 20.64 -44.07
N GLY A 209 -3.70 21.91 -43.94
CA GLY A 209 -4.66 22.64 -44.78
C GLY A 209 -4.40 22.61 -46.29
N LYS A 210 -5.47 22.46 -47.06
CA LYS A 210 -5.56 23.06 -48.38
C LYS A 210 -6.04 24.49 -48.22
N GLU A 211 -5.10 25.42 -48.38
CA GLU A 211 -5.37 26.76 -48.87
C GLU A 211 -6.09 26.61 -50.22
N GLU A 212 -7.38 26.97 -50.28
CA GLU A 212 -8.02 27.37 -51.53
C GLU A 212 -7.79 28.87 -51.70
N GLU A 213 -6.65 29.18 -52.31
CA GLU A 213 -6.47 30.37 -53.13
C GLU A 213 -7.21 30.12 -54.45
N ALA A 214 -8.33 30.81 -54.67
CA ALA A 214 -9.02 30.82 -55.95
C ALA A 214 -9.63 32.21 -56.22
N SER A 215 -8.85 33.00 -56.97
CA SER A 215 -9.21 33.95 -58.05
C SER A 215 -10.62 34.58 -58.05
#